data_AF-A0A669KBE1-F1
#
_entry.id   AF-A0A669KBE1-F1
#
_cell.length_a   1.000
_cell.length_b   1.000
_cell.length_c   1.000
_cell.angle_alpha   90.00
_cell.angle_beta   90.00
_cell.angle_gamma   90.00
#
_symmetry.space_group_name_H-M   'P 1'
#
loop_
_entity.id
_entity.type
_entity.pdbx_description
1 polymer ?
#
loop_
_entity_poly.entity_id
_entity_poly.type
_entity_poly.pdbx_seq_one_letter_code
_entity_poly.pdbx_strand_id
1 'polypeptide(L)'
;MEICADELKKVLNTVVNKHKDLKTHGFTLESCRSMIALMDTDGSGKLNLQEFHHLWNKIKAWQKIFKHYDTDQSGTINSYEMRNAVNDAGHRVAERQGK
;
A
#
# COMPACT_ATOMS: atom_id res chain seq x y z
N MET A 1 15.15 -0.34 -19.28
CA MET A 1 13.83 0.30 -19.14
C MET A 1 13.68 0.65 -17.68
N GLU A 2 13.45 1.91 -17.37
CA GLU A 2 13.30 2.42 -16.00
C GLU A 2 11.93 3.09 -15.88
N ILE A 3 11.32 3.03 -14.71
CA ILE A 3 9.98 3.56 -14.44
C ILE A 3 10.11 4.79 -13.54
N CYS A 4 9.62 5.94 -14.00
CA CYS A 4 9.58 7.16 -13.19
C CYS A 4 8.30 7.24 -12.33
N ALA A 5 8.24 8.22 -11.42
CA ALA A 5 7.10 8.40 -10.53
C ALA A 5 5.76 8.59 -11.26
N ASP A 6 5.76 9.31 -12.39
CA ASP A 6 4.54 9.52 -13.19
C ASP A 6 4.07 8.24 -13.89
N GLU A 7 4.99 7.41 -14.36
CA GLU A 7 4.68 6.10 -14.94
C GLU A 7 4.17 5.14 -13.89
N LEU A 8 4.84 5.09 -12.72
CA LEU A 8 4.38 4.29 -11.59
C LEU A 8 2.96 4.70 -11.17
N LYS A 9 2.69 5.99 -11.06
CA LYS A 9 1.34 6.51 -10.75
C LYS A 9 0.29 6.03 -11.75
N LYS A 10 0.60 6.09 -13.05
CA LYS A 10 -0.32 5.62 -14.11
C LYS A 10 -0.61 4.12 -13.97
N VAL A 11 0.43 3.31 -13.75
CA VAL A 11 0.29 1.86 -13.58
C VAL A 11 -0.56 1.53 -12.36
N LEU A 12 -0.22 2.07 -11.19
CA LEU A 12 -0.93 1.79 -9.95
C LEU A 12 -2.39 2.25 -9.99
N ASN A 13 -2.66 3.43 -10.54
CA ASN A 13 -4.04 3.92 -10.68
C ASN A 13 -4.84 3.10 -11.70
N THR A 14 -4.22 2.62 -12.77
CA THR A 14 -4.89 1.72 -13.72
C THR A 14 -5.30 0.41 -13.05
N VAL A 15 -4.46 -0.12 -12.17
CA VAL A 15 -4.74 -1.36 -11.43
C VAL A 15 -5.85 -1.12 -10.41
N VAL A 16 -5.73 -0.10 -9.57
CA VAL A 16 -6.71 0.14 -8.49
C VAL A 16 -8.09 0.50 -9.03
N ASN A 17 -8.18 1.21 -10.16
CA ASN A 17 -9.46 1.53 -10.81
C ASN A 17 -10.19 0.29 -11.36
N LYS A 18 -9.49 -0.83 -11.58
CA LYS A 18 -10.13 -2.11 -11.94
C LYS A 18 -10.73 -2.83 -10.72
N HIS A 19 -10.27 -2.51 -9.52
CA HIS A 19 -10.73 -3.07 -8.27
C HIS A 19 -11.84 -2.22 -7.66
N LYS A 20 -13.08 -2.42 -8.13
CA LYS A 20 -14.26 -1.68 -7.63
C LYS A 20 -14.57 -1.93 -6.15
N ASP A 21 -13.99 -2.97 -5.56
CA ASP A 21 -14.05 -3.33 -4.15
C ASP A 21 -13.21 -2.40 -3.25
N LEU A 22 -12.28 -1.62 -3.83
CA LEU A 22 -11.45 -0.68 -3.07
C LEU A 22 -12.02 0.74 -3.13
N LYS A 23 -12.22 1.37 -1.97
CA LYS A 23 -12.53 2.80 -1.91
C LYS A 23 -11.23 3.59 -1.85
N THR A 24 -10.90 4.26 -2.94
CA THR A 24 -9.68 5.07 -3.03
C THR A 24 -9.85 6.27 -3.96
N HIS A 25 -9.10 7.34 -3.70
CA HIS A 25 -8.93 8.46 -4.63
C HIS A 25 -7.73 8.26 -5.59
N GLY A 26 -7.12 7.07 -5.55
CA GLY A 26 -5.91 6.74 -6.28
C GLY A 26 -4.63 7.17 -5.56
N PHE A 27 -3.50 6.81 -6.15
CA PHE A 27 -2.17 7.17 -5.71
C PHE A 27 -1.79 8.57 -6.21
N THR A 28 -1.28 9.39 -5.28
CA THR A 28 -0.71 10.69 -5.60
C THR A 28 0.71 10.53 -6.14
N LEU A 29 1.23 11.60 -6.77
CA LEU A 29 2.61 11.60 -7.24
C LEU A 29 3.61 11.50 -6.08
N GLU A 30 3.29 12.13 -4.95
CA GLU A 30 4.11 12.09 -3.74
C GLU A 30 4.19 10.67 -3.16
N SER A 31 3.07 9.95 -3.07
CA SER A 31 3.08 8.55 -2.65
C SER A 31 3.94 7.68 -3.57
N CYS A 32 3.91 7.94 -4.88
CA CYS A 32 4.75 7.25 -5.85
C CYS A 32 6.24 7.58 -5.67
N ARG A 33 6.60 8.84 -5.39
CA ARG A 33 7.99 9.22 -5.07
C ARG A 33 8.49 8.53 -3.81
N SER A 34 7.67 8.46 -2.75
CA SER A 34 8.03 7.73 -1.52
C SER A 34 8.20 6.24 -1.79
N MET A 35 7.36 5.63 -2.62
CA MET A 35 7.52 4.22 -3.03
C MET A 35 8.82 3.98 -3.82
N ILE A 36 9.20 4.92 -4.70
CA ILE A 36 10.48 4.84 -5.41
C ILE A 36 11.64 4.95 -4.43
N ALA A 37 11.64 5.95 -3.56
CA ALA A 37 12.70 6.16 -2.57
C ALA A 37 12.90 4.95 -1.63
N LEU A 38 11.85 4.15 -1.38
CA LEU A 38 11.95 2.93 -0.59
C LEU A 38 12.62 1.76 -1.32
N MET A 39 12.61 1.76 -2.66
CA MET A 39 13.01 0.62 -3.50
C MET A 39 14.26 0.91 -4.35
N ASP A 40 14.54 2.19 -4.61
CA ASP A 40 15.67 2.68 -5.40
C ASP A 40 16.98 2.38 -4.66
N THR A 41 17.60 1.26 -5.02
CA THR A 41 18.84 0.77 -4.42
C THR A 41 20.07 1.24 -5.18
N ASP A 42 19.89 1.61 -6.45
CA ASP A 42 20.96 2.11 -7.32
C ASP A 42 21.09 3.65 -7.29
N GLY A 43 20.14 4.36 -6.68
CA GLY A 43 20.14 5.81 -6.52
C GLY A 43 19.77 6.55 -7.80
N SER A 44 19.11 5.89 -8.76
CA SER A 44 18.73 6.46 -10.05
C SER A 44 17.58 7.47 -9.97
N GLY A 45 16.83 7.47 -8.86
CA GLY A 45 15.57 8.21 -8.72
C GLY A 45 14.42 7.62 -9.54
N LYS A 46 14.60 6.38 -10.04
CA LYS A 46 13.62 5.62 -10.82
C LYS A 46 13.63 4.17 -10.35
N LEU A 47 12.78 3.34 -10.96
CA LEU A 47 12.79 1.90 -10.73
C LEU A 47 13.27 1.17 -11.95
N ASN A 48 14.34 0.39 -11.80
CA ASN A 48 14.66 -0.64 -12.76
C ASN A 48 13.68 -1.83 -12.63
N LEU A 49 13.79 -2.82 -13.53
CA LEU A 49 12.86 -3.96 -13.55
C LEU A 49 12.89 -4.79 -12.26
N GLN A 50 14.06 -4.96 -11.66
CA GLN A 50 14.22 -5.77 -10.45
C GLN A 50 13.60 -5.06 -9.23
N GLU A 51 13.81 -3.75 -9.12
CA GLU A 51 13.22 -2.92 -8.06
C GLU A 51 11.71 -2.84 -8.20
N PHE A 52 11.22 -2.65 -9.43
CA PHE A 52 9.78 -2.67 -9.70
C PHE A 52 9.16 -4.04 -9.37
N HIS A 53 9.82 -5.14 -9.71
CA HIS A 53 9.35 -6.47 -9.36
C HIS A 53 9.26 -6.66 -7.84
N HIS A 54 10.25 -6.16 -7.09
CA HIS A 54 10.23 -6.20 -5.64
C HIS A 54 9.09 -5.37 -5.04
N LEU A 55 8.92 -4.13 -5.52
CA LEU A 55 7.82 -3.25 -5.15
C LEU A 55 6.47 -3.91 -5.41
N TRP A 56 6.29 -4.50 -6.60
CA TRP A 56 5.05 -5.15 -7.00
C TRP A 56 4.68 -6.32 -6.08
N ASN A 57 5.67 -7.10 -5.64
CA ASN A 57 5.44 -8.19 -4.69
C ASN A 57 5.04 -7.68 -3.31
N LYS A 58 5.63 -6.56 -2.84
CA LYS A 58 5.19 -5.89 -1.60
C LYS A 58 3.75 -5.38 -1.71
N ILE A 59 3.40 -4.74 -2.83
CA ILE A 59 2.04 -4.23 -3.07
C ILE A 59 1.01 -5.38 -3.03
N LYS A 60 1.30 -6.51 -3.69
CA LYS A 60 0.43 -7.70 -3.64
C LYS A 60 0.29 -8.27 -2.21
N ALA A 61 1.37 -8.30 -1.44
CA ALA A 61 1.32 -8.72 -0.05
C ALA A 61 0.46 -7.77 0.80
N TRP A 62 0.64 -6.46 0.65
CA TRP A 62 -0.17 -5.45 1.33
C TRP A 62 -1.65 -5.52 0.93
N GLN A 63 -1.95 -5.77 -0.34
CA GLN A 63 -3.33 -5.97 -0.79
C GLN A 63 -3.98 -7.18 -0.13
N LYS A 64 -3.24 -8.30 0.02
CA LYS A 64 -3.74 -9.49 0.70
C LYS A 64 -4.03 -9.21 2.18
N ILE A 65 -3.14 -8.48 2.85
CA ILE A 65 -3.31 -8.05 4.24
C ILE A 65 -4.53 -7.12 4.36
N PHE A 66 -4.67 -6.15 3.46
CA PHE A 66 -5.80 -5.24 3.43
C PHE A 66 -7.12 -6.00 3.34
N LYS A 67 -7.25 -6.91 2.37
CA LYS A 67 -8.47 -7.74 2.20
C LYS A 67 -8.73 -8.68 3.37
N HIS A 68 -7.70 -9.08 4.11
CA HIS A 68 -7.87 -9.93 5.28
C HIS A 68 -8.51 -9.16 6.44
N TYR A 69 -8.16 -7.87 6.58
CA TYR A 69 -8.64 -7.03 7.69
C TYR A 69 -9.86 -6.18 7.38
N ASP A 70 -10.16 -5.91 6.10
CA ASP A 70 -11.43 -5.31 5.63
C ASP A 70 -12.57 -6.35 5.74
N THR A 71 -12.92 -6.67 6.99
CA THR A 71 -13.86 -7.75 7.36
C THR A 71 -15.30 -7.44 6.95
N ASP A 72 -15.66 -6.16 6.96
CA ASP A 72 -16.97 -5.70 6.51
C ASP A 72 -17.05 -5.46 4.99
N GLN A 73 -15.93 -5.66 4.26
CA GLN A 73 -15.79 -5.44 2.82
C GLN A 73 -16.22 -4.02 2.42
N SER A 74 -16.01 -3.05 3.31
CA SER A 74 -16.33 -1.65 3.07
C SER A 74 -15.40 -1.01 2.04
N GLY A 75 -14.28 -1.66 1.73
CA GLY A 75 -13.21 -1.16 0.88
C GLY A 75 -12.28 -0.19 1.61
N THR A 76 -12.37 -0.14 2.94
CA THR A 76 -11.60 0.73 3.85
C THR A 76 -11.27 -0.03 5.13
N ILE A 77 -10.16 0.27 5.81
CA ILE A 77 -9.88 -0.28 7.14
C ILE A 77 -10.32 0.73 8.20
N ASN A 78 -11.30 0.36 9.02
CA ASN A 78 -11.75 1.19 10.14
C ASN A 78 -10.86 0.99 11.40
N SER A 79 -11.13 1.76 12.47
CA SER A 79 -10.31 1.72 13.69
C SER A 79 -10.32 0.37 14.42
N TYR A 80 -11.42 -0.37 14.37
CA TYR A 80 -11.53 -1.70 14.96
C TYR A 80 -10.75 -2.74 14.15
N GLU A 81 -10.87 -2.70 12.83
CA GLU A 81 -10.13 -3.58 11.91
C GLU A 81 -8.62 -3.32 11.98
N MET A 82 -8.22 -2.05 12.08
CA MET A 82 -6.82 -1.67 12.28
C MET A 82 -6.28 -2.20 13.61
N ARG A 83 -7.05 -2.11 14.69
CA ARG A 83 -6.67 -2.68 15.99
C ARG A 83 -6.49 -4.19 15.91
N ASN A 84 -7.35 -4.89 15.17
CA ASN A 84 -7.19 -6.33 14.94
C ASN A 84 -5.89 -6.61 14.18
N ALA A 85 -5.59 -5.85 13.12
CA ALA A 85 -4.35 -5.96 12.37
C ALA A 85 -3.09 -5.74 13.22
N VAL A 86 -3.11 -4.73 14.08
CA VAL A 86 -1.97 -4.40 14.95
C VAL A 86 -1.78 -5.45 16.05
N ASN A 87 -2.87 -5.96 16.62
CA ASN A 87 -2.82 -7.04 17.61
C ASN A 87 -2.28 -8.35 17.01
N ASP A 88 -2.74 -8.72 15.81
CA ASP A 88 -2.26 -9.89 15.07
C ASP A 88 -0.79 -9.76 14.66
N ALA A 89 -0.33 -8.55 14.36
CA ALA A 89 1.08 -8.26 14.11
C ALA A 89 1.97 -8.35 15.38
N GLY A 90 1.40 -8.73 16.53
CA GLY A 90 2.11 -8.90 17.80
C GLY A 90 2.30 -7.60 18.58
N HIS A 91 1.74 -6.49 18.11
CA HIS A 91 1.79 -5.20 18.79
C HIS A 91 0.50 -5.00 19.60
N ARG A 92 0.55 -5.17 20.92
CA ARG A 92 -0.63 -4.92 21.78
C ARG A 92 -0.84 -3.42 21.93
N VAL A 93 -1.88 -2.89 21.30
CA VAL A 93 -2.34 -1.52 21.58
C VAL A 93 -3.16 -1.56 22.86
N ALA A 94 -2.59 -1.11 23.97
CA ALA A 94 -3.34 -0.94 25.21
C ALA A 94 -4.36 0.20 25.02
N GLU A 95 -5.63 -0.08 25.25
CA GLU A 95 -6.65 0.96 25.39
C GLU A 95 -6.29 1.83 26.59
N ARG A 96 -5.90 3.09 26.37
CA ARG A 96 -6.10 4.10 27.40
C ARG A 96 -7.59 4.44 27.41
N GLN A 97 -8.36 3.68 28.18
CA GLN A 97 -9.71 4.10 28.55
C GLN A 97 -9.56 5.37 29.38
N GLY A 98 -10.06 6.49 28.84
CA GLY A 98 -10.21 7.73 29.57
C GLY A 98 -11.09 7.48 30.79
N LYS A 99 -10.59 7.86 31.97
CA LYS A 99 -11.40 8.06 33.17
C LYS A 99 -12.15 9.37 33.06
#